data_AF-A0A531MWB8-F1
#
_entry.id   AF-A0A531MWB8-F1
#
_cell.length_a   1.000
_cell.length_b   1.000
_cell.length_c   1.000
_cell.angle_alpha   90.00
_cell.angle_beta   90.00
_cell.angle_gamma   90.00
#
_symmetry.space_group_name_H-M   'P 1'
#
loop_
_entity.id
_entity.type
_entity.pdbx_description
1 polymer ?
#
loop_
_entity_poly.entity_id
_entity_poly.type
_entity_poly.pdbx_seq_one_letter_code
_entity_poly.pdbx_strand_id
1 'polypeptide(L)'
;MTSLPAHTPYDGSSKLFTIGLKPLDPANWIEVDGHLLPYLAEKRRLCAEIPERVFVEENGTRAAQQEVLELLGAYLPERFPDTHRRGDAGVAVVGATGRPTIPSSLAAAPLVAASLLVQEDLILMRRDDSGWRLAAGSLCFPSSWALTEKF
;
A
#
# COMPACT_ATOMS: atom_id res chain seq x y z
N MET A 1 8.62 -26.29 11.42
CA MET A 1 7.24 -26.62 11.01
C MET A 1 6.76 -25.46 10.16
N THR A 2 6.44 -25.68 8.89
CA THR A 2 5.94 -24.63 7.99
C THR A 2 4.51 -24.29 8.40
N SER A 3 4.27 -23.05 8.82
CA SER A 3 2.91 -22.57 9.06
C SER A 3 2.16 -22.59 7.73
N LEU A 4 0.90 -23.03 7.74
CA LEU A 4 0.01 -22.85 6.60
C LEU A 4 -0.18 -21.36 6.33
N PRO A 5 -0.33 -20.94 5.06
CA PRO A 5 -0.64 -19.56 4.71
C PRO A 5 -2.01 -19.18 5.29
N ALA A 6 -2.16 -17.93 5.76
CA ALA A 6 -3.40 -17.43 6.34
C ALA A 6 -4.58 -17.49 5.35
N HIS A 7 -4.29 -17.35 4.06
CA HIS A 7 -5.25 -17.47 2.96
C HIS A 7 -4.85 -18.59 2.01
N THR A 8 -5.78 -19.49 1.73
CA THR A 8 -5.61 -20.63 0.83
C THR A 8 -6.55 -20.51 -0.38
N PRO A 9 -6.20 -19.69 -1.39
CA PRO A 9 -7.10 -19.42 -2.52
C PRO A 9 -7.46 -20.65 -3.37
N TYR A 10 -6.75 -21.78 -3.18
CA TYR A 10 -6.98 -23.05 -3.87
C TYR A 10 -7.42 -24.18 -2.92
N ASP A 11 -8.01 -23.87 -1.76
CA ASP A 11 -8.49 -24.88 -0.80
C ASP A 11 -9.73 -25.67 -1.25
N GLY A 12 -10.25 -25.40 -2.44
CA GLY A 12 -11.41 -26.08 -3.02
C GLY A 12 -12.75 -25.61 -2.47
N SER A 13 -12.78 -24.62 -1.58
CA SER A 13 -14.04 -24.05 -1.04
C SER A 13 -14.74 -23.09 -2.02
N SER A 14 -14.01 -22.54 -2.98
CA SER A 14 -14.51 -21.58 -3.96
C SER A 14 -15.09 -22.27 -5.20
N LYS A 15 -16.24 -21.78 -5.69
CA LYS A 15 -16.78 -22.22 -6.98
C LYS A 15 -15.86 -21.75 -8.10
N LEU A 16 -15.38 -22.68 -8.91
CA LEU A 16 -14.64 -22.39 -10.15
C LEU A 16 -15.40 -21.37 -11.01
N PHE A 17 -14.67 -20.42 -11.59
CA PHE A 17 -15.19 -19.36 -12.47
C PHE A 17 -16.10 -18.31 -11.82
N THR A 18 -16.00 -18.10 -10.50
CA THR A 18 -16.67 -16.98 -9.82
C THR A 18 -15.80 -15.71 -9.86
N ILE A 19 -16.41 -14.55 -10.11
CA ILE A 19 -15.76 -13.25 -9.89
C ILE A 19 -15.52 -13.10 -8.38
N GLY A 20 -14.27 -13.20 -7.95
CA GLY A 20 -13.86 -13.25 -6.54
C GLY A 20 -13.99 -11.95 -5.75
N LEU A 21 -14.84 -11.01 -6.18
CA LEU A 21 -15.08 -9.76 -5.45
C LEU A 21 -15.94 -10.04 -4.21
N LYS A 22 -15.47 -9.56 -3.07
CA LYS A 22 -16.21 -9.59 -1.79
C LYS A 22 -16.30 -8.17 -1.23
N PRO A 23 -17.36 -7.84 -0.48
CA PRO A 23 -17.39 -6.60 0.28
C PRO A 23 -16.15 -6.50 1.18
N LEU A 24 -15.51 -5.33 1.19
CA LEU A 24 -14.43 -5.03 2.10
C LEU A 24 -15.02 -4.69 3.47
N ASP A 25 -14.54 -5.35 4.54
CA ASP A 25 -14.86 -4.95 5.91
C ASP A 25 -13.87 -3.87 6.37
N PRO A 26 -14.31 -2.61 6.59
CA PRO A 26 -13.43 -1.53 7.02
C PRO A 26 -12.73 -1.79 8.36
N ALA A 27 -13.25 -2.69 9.20
CA ALA A 27 -12.62 -3.06 10.46
C ALA A 27 -11.43 -4.03 10.28
N ASN A 28 -11.32 -4.69 9.12
CA ASN A 28 -10.33 -5.73 8.83
C ASN A 28 -9.78 -5.64 7.39
N TRP A 29 -9.63 -4.42 6.87
CA TRP A 29 -9.23 -4.14 5.50
C TRP A 29 -7.71 -4.17 5.21
N ILE A 30 -6.88 -4.16 6.26
CA ILE A 30 -5.40 -4.25 6.16
C ILE A 30 -4.92 -5.37 7.07
N GLU A 31 -3.95 -6.14 6.58
CA GLU A 31 -3.32 -7.23 7.31
C GLU A 31 -1.87 -6.89 7.64
N VAL A 32 -1.49 -7.06 8.91
CA VAL A 32 -0.12 -6.84 9.38
C VAL A 32 0.42 -8.15 9.93
N ASP A 33 1.55 -8.61 9.37
CA ASP A 33 2.19 -9.85 9.78
C ASP A 33 3.66 -9.64 10.20
N GLY A 34 4.36 -10.75 10.46
CA GLY A 34 5.77 -10.74 10.85
C GLY A 34 6.73 -10.23 9.78
N HIS A 35 6.25 -10.00 8.54
CA HIS A 35 7.06 -9.52 7.42
C HIS A 35 6.91 -8.02 7.18
N LEU A 36 6.13 -7.29 7.99
CA LEU A 36 5.96 -5.83 7.86
C LEU A 36 7.29 -5.10 7.67
N LEU A 37 8.24 -5.29 8.58
CA LEU A 37 9.52 -4.55 8.54
C LEU A 37 10.36 -4.85 7.28
N PRO A 38 10.60 -6.12 6.90
CA PRO A 38 11.25 -6.43 5.62
C PRO A 38 10.57 -5.81 4.40
N TYR A 39 9.24 -5.86 4.31
CA TYR A 39 8.49 -5.29 3.19
C TYR A 39 8.66 -3.77 3.11
N LEU A 40 8.52 -3.07 4.25
CA LEU A 40 8.70 -1.62 4.29
C LEU A 40 10.14 -1.19 3.97
N ALA A 41 11.13 -1.98 4.40
CA ALA A 41 12.52 -1.73 4.02
C ALA A 41 12.73 -1.86 2.51
N GLU A 42 12.15 -2.89 1.89
CA GLU A 42 12.25 -3.10 0.45
C GLU A 42 11.50 -2.02 -0.34
N LYS A 43 10.31 -1.60 0.10
CA LYS A 43 9.62 -0.44 -0.49
C LYS A 43 10.50 0.81 -0.48
N ARG A 44 11.15 1.12 0.65
CA ARG A 44 12.07 2.26 0.75
C ARG A 44 13.25 2.13 -0.22
N ARG A 45 13.81 0.92 -0.35
CA ARG A 45 14.89 0.64 -1.30
C ARG A 45 14.44 0.91 -2.74
N LEU A 46 13.30 0.37 -3.13
CA LEU A 46 12.73 0.55 -4.47
C LEU A 46 12.38 2.02 -4.76
N CYS A 47 11.79 2.73 -3.80
CA CYS A 47 11.53 4.16 -3.91
C CYS A 47 12.81 5.01 -4.08
N ALA A 48 13.96 4.55 -3.57
CA ALA A 48 15.22 5.24 -3.73
C ALA A 48 15.93 4.90 -5.05
N GLU A 49 15.87 3.64 -5.48
CA GLU A 49 16.62 3.15 -6.64
C GLU A 49 15.88 3.31 -7.98
N ILE A 50 14.56 3.09 -7.98
CA ILE A 50 13.71 3.10 -9.19
C ILE A 50 12.38 3.84 -8.96
N PRO A 51 12.42 5.09 -8.44
CA PRO A 51 11.22 5.85 -8.07
C PRO A 51 10.18 5.94 -9.20
N GLU A 52 10.62 6.11 -10.44
CA GLU A 52 9.80 6.22 -11.63
C GLU A 52 9.07 4.94 -12.02
N ARG A 53 9.53 3.78 -11.53
CA ARG A 53 8.90 2.48 -11.78
C ARG A 53 7.87 2.11 -10.73
N VAL A 54 8.03 2.63 -9.51
CA VAL A 54 7.21 2.25 -8.35
C VAL A 54 6.22 3.31 -7.94
N PHE A 55 6.29 4.51 -8.51
CA PHE A 55 5.32 5.56 -8.23
C PHE A 55 4.96 6.39 -9.46
N VAL A 56 3.66 6.65 -9.61
CA VAL A 56 3.09 7.56 -10.60
C VAL A 56 1.97 8.37 -9.97
N GLU A 57 1.70 9.55 -10.51
CA GLU A 57 0.54 10.34 -10.14
C GLU A 57 0.12 11.32 -11.23
N GLU A 58 -1.19 11.57 -11.33
CA GLU A 58 -1.75 12.67 -12.12
C GLU A 58 -1.79 13.95 -11.28
N ASN A 59 -1.75 15.09 -11.98
CA ASN A 59 -2.07 16.39 -11.38
C ASN A 59 -3.46 16.37 -10.73
N GLY A 60 -3.57 16.97 -9.54
CA GLY A 60 -4.83 17.07 -8.80
C GLY A 60 -5.21 15.83 -7.99
N THR A 61 -4.33 14.82 -7.88
CA THR A 61 -4.60 13.61 -7.07
C THR A 61 -4.15 13.73 -5.62
N ARG A 62 -3.35 14.74 -5.26
CA ARG A 62 -2.78 14.93 -3.90
C ARG A 62 -3.82 14.90 -2.78
N ALA A 63 -5.01 15.45 -2.98
CA ALA A 63 -6.09 15.42 -1.98
C ALA A 63 -6.58 13.99 -1.71
N ALA A 64 -6.79 13.18 -2.76
CA ALA A 64 -7.17 11.78 -2.61
C ALA A 64 -6.03 10.93 -2.02
N GLN A 65 -4.77 11.24 -2.37
CA GLN A 65 -3.61 10.62 -1.73
C GLN A 65 -3.57 10.90 -0.22
N GLN A 66 -3.89 12.14 0.17
CA GLN A 66 -3.95 12.57 1.56
C GLN A 66 -5.09 11.87 2.32
N GLU A 67 -6.25 11.70 1.71
CA GLU A 67 -7.37 10.93 2.28
C GLU A 67 -6.94 9.48 2.61
N VAL A 68 -6.20 8.80 1.72
CA VAL A 68 -5.67 7.46 2.01
C VAL A 68 -4.72 7.47 3.21
N LEU A 69 -3.81 8.45 3.28
CA LEU A 69 -2.90 8.59 4.41
C LEU A 69 -3.65 8.82 5.73
N GLU A 70 -4.71 9.63 5.71
CA GLU A 70 -5.55 9.91 6.88
C GLU A 70 -6.34 8.67 7.32
N LEU A 71 -6.92 7.93 6.39
CA LEU A 71 -7.64 6.69 6.70
C LEU A 71 -6.72 5.64 7.34
N LEU A 72 -5.54 5.42 6.76
CA LEU A 72 -4.54 4.51 7.35
C LEU A 72 -4.00 5.05 8.67
N GLY A 73 -3.75 6.36 8.75
CA GLY A 73 -3.28 7.02 9.96
C GLY A 73 -4.28 6.97 11.11
N ALA A 74 -5.57 6.91 10.80
CA ALA A 74 -6.64 6.67 11.75
C ALA A 74 -6.67 5.21 12.21
N TYR A 75 -6.70 4.30 11.24
CA TYR A 75 -6.94 2.88 11.45
C TYR A 75 -5.76 2.12 12.08
N LEU A 76 -4.53 2.31 11.58
CA LEU A 76 -3.40 1.44 11.93
C LEU A 76 -3.02 1.50 13.42
N PRO A 77 -2.92 2.68 14.07
CA PRO A 77 -2.60 2.75 15.50
C PRO A 77 -3.72 2.21 16.40
N GLU A 78 -4.98 2.30 15.95
CA GLU A 78 -6.13 1.76 16.69
C GLU A 78 -6.17 0.23 16.59
N ARG A 79 -5.96 -0.30 15.39
CA ARG A 79 -6.06 -1.74 15.12
C ARG A 79 -4.80 -2.53 15.48
N PHE A 80 -3.62 -1.92 15.34
CA PHE A 80 -2.31 -2.54 15.50
C PHE A 80 -1.36 -1.69 16.37
N PRO A 81 -1.70 -1.40 17.64
CA PRO A 81 -0.93 -0.51 18.51
C PRO A 81 0.50 -0.98 18.83
N ASP A 82 0.76 -2.29 18.69
CA ASP A 82 2.08 -2.88 18.92
C ASP A 82 3.08 -2.55 17.79
N THR A 83 2.57 -2.38 16.57
CA THR A 83 3.39 -2.11 15.36
C THR A 83 3.26 -0.67 14.88
N HIS A 84 2.15 0.02 15.17
CA HIS A 84 1.88 1.38 14.70
C HIS A 84 1.59 2.31 15.86
N ARG A 85 2.29 3.44 15.92
CA ARG A 85 2.11 4.45 16.97
C ARG A 85 1.90 5.83 16.38
N ARG A 86 1.01 6.60 17.01
CA ARG A 86 0.88 8.03 16.73
C ARG A 86 2.03 8.78 17.40
N GLY A 87 2.63 9.71 16.67
CA GLY A 87 3.58 10.70 17.17
C GLY A 87 3.34 12.06 16.52
N ASP A 88 4.20 13.02 16.82
CA ASP A 88 4.01 14.41 16.40
C ASP A 88 4.06 14.58 14.87
N ALA A 89 4.81 13.72 14.18
CA ALA A 89 4.95 13.72 12.72
C ALA A 89 3.93 12.79 12.01
N GLY A 90 2.92 12.29 12.71
CA GLY A 90 1.93 11.34 12.20
C GLY A 90 2.12 9.93 12.72
N VAL A 91 1.74 8.91 11.92
CA VAL A 91 1.88 7.50 12.31
C VAL A 91 3.27 6.98 11.95
N ALA A 92 3.89 6.26 12.89
CA ALA A 92 5.16 5.60 12.71
C ALA A 92 5.05 4.09 12.96
N VAL A 93 5.81 3.32 12.18
CA VAL A 93 5.94 1.87 12.36
C VAL A 93 7.07 1.58 13.35
N VAL A 94 6.75 0.89 14.45
CA VAL A 94 7.68 0.53 15.51
C VAL A 94 8.75 -0.43 14.95
N GLY A 95 10.02 -0.09 15.14
CA GLY A 95 11.13 -0.90 14.65
C GLY A 95 11.50 -0.68 13.19
N ALA A 96 10.80 0.21 12.46
CA ALA A 96 11.21 0.59 11.11
C ALA A 96 12.50 1.43 11.15
N THR A 97 13.62 0.82 10.77
CA THR A 97 14.92 1.50 10.63
C THR A 97 15.14 1.93 9.18
N GLY A 98 15.43 3.21 8.93
CA GLY A 98 15.51 3.75 7.56
C GLY A 98 16.91 3.72 6.96
N ARG A 99 17.10 3.00 5.84
CA ARG A 99 18.20 3.14 4.88
C ARG A 99 17.72 2.55 3.54
N PRO A 100 17.15 3.34 2.61
CA PRO A 100 17.73 4.58 2.07
C PRO A 100 16.80 5.81 2.14
N THR A 101 17.35 6.99 1.85
CA THR A 101 16.60 8.25 1.74
C THR A 101 15.81 8.27 0.44
N ILE A 102 14.49 8.45 0.55
CA ILE A 102 13.60 8.59 -0.60
C ILE A 102 13.82 9.99 -1.23
N PRO A 103 13.89 10.11 -2.57
CA PRO A 103 14.00 11.40 -3.25
C PRO A 103 12.93 12.38 -2.76
N SER A 104 13.30 13.65 -2.55
CA SER A 104 12.40 14.66 -1.95
C SER A 104 11.11 14.88 -2.77
N SER A 105 11.20 14.77 -4.10
CA SER A 105 10.06 14.83 -5.01
C SER A 105 9.02 13.75 -4.71
N LEU A 106 9.49 12.56 -4.36
CA LEU A 106 8.67 11.41 -4.04
C LEU A 106 8.21 11.41 -2.58
N ALA A 107 9.08 11.84 -1.66
CA ALA A 107 8.77 11.95 -0.24
C ALA A 107 7.68 12.98 0.07
N ALA A 108 7.45 13.95 -0.82
CA ALA A 108 6.36 14.92 -0.72
C ALA A 108 4.98 14.31 -1.03
N ALA A 109 4.91 13.09 -1.56
CA ALA A 109 3.67 12.45 -1.95
C ALA A 109 2.96 11.78 -0.75
N PRO A 110 1.72 12.18 -0.41
CA PRO A 110 1.00 11.53 0.69
C PRO A 110 0.80 10.03 0.47
N LEU A 111 0.64 9.57 -0.77
CA LEU A 111 0.46 8.14 -1.08
C LEU A 111 1.74 7.33 -0.87
N VAL A 112 2.92 7.95 -1.03
CA VAL A 112 4.21 7.31 -0.68
C VAL A 112 4.35 7.21 0.82
N ALA A 113 3.99 8.25 1.57
CA ALA A 113 3.97 8.18 3.03
C ALA A 113 3.00 7.08 3.51
N ALA A 114 1.81 7.00 2.90
CA ALA A 114 0.81 5.97 3.20
C ALA A 114 1.31 4.55 2.88
N SER A 115 1.94 4.35 1.72
CA SER A 115 2.44 3.02 1.31
C SER A 115 3.59 2.52 2.19
N LEU A 116 4.26 3.42 2.92
CA LEU A 116 5.32 3.10 3.89
C LEU A 116 4.78 2.78 5.30
N LEU A 117 3.46 2.75 5.48
CA LEU A 117 2.81 2.27 6.70
C LEU A 117 2.29 0.83 6.56
N VAL A 118 2.15 0.30 5.35
CA VAL A 118 1.48 -0.98 5.09
C VAL A 118 2.30 -1.87 4.15
N GLN A 119 2.01 -3.17 4.09
CA GLN A 119 2.73 -4.12 3.22
C GLN A 119 2.24 -4.04 1.78
N GLU A 120 0.96 -3.73 1.60
CA GLU A 120 0.20 -3.72 0.36
C GLU A 120 0.63 -2.60 -0.59
N ASP A 121 0.52 -2.84 -1.89
CA ASP A 121 0.63 -1.79 -2.89
C ASP A 121 -0.67 -0.99 -2.96
N LEU A 122 -0.56 0.34 -3.10
CA LEU A 122 -1.71 1.25 -3.04
C LEU A 122 -1.94 1.89 -4.41
N ILE A 123 -3.12 1.65 -4.98
CA ILE A 123 -3.54 2.21 -6.27
C ILE A 123 -4.78 3.09 -6.08
N LEU A 124 -4.70 4.33 -6.56
CA LEU A 124 -5.83 5.24 -6.65
C LEU A 124 -6.43 5.18 -8.05
N MET A 125 -7.73 4.93 -8.11
CA MET A 125 -8.48 4.96 -9.36
C MET A 125 -9.44 6.15 -9.38
N ARG A 126 -9.60 6.75 -10.56
CA ARG A 126 -10.62 7.78 -10.81
C ARG A 126 -11.54 7.31 -11.92
N ARG A 127 -12.79 7.74 -11.84
CA ARG A 127 -13.78 7.49 -12.87
C ARG A 127 -14.00 8.74 -13.73
N ASP A 128 -14.03 8.55 -15.04
CA ASP A 128 -14.52 9.53 -16.01
C ASP A 128 -15.48 8.84 -17.01
N ASP A 129 -15.79 9.53 -18.11
CA ASP A 129 -16.69 9.04 -19.16
C ASP A 129 -16.20 7.76 -19.85
N SER A 130 -14.88 7.50 -19.83
CA SER A 130 -14.26 6.29 -20.38
C SER A 130 -14.20 5.13 -19.39
N GLY A 131 -14.51 5.37 -18.11
CA GLY A 131 -14.55 4.37 -17.06
C GLY A 131 -13.56 4.63 -15.93
N TRP A 132 -13.18 3.56 -15.22
CA TRP A 132 -12.19 3.63 -14.14
C TRP A 132 -10.78 3.55 -14.72
N ARG A 133 -9.92 4.49 -14.35
CA ARG A 133 -8.50 4.52 -14.72
C ARG A 133 -7.62 4.70 -13.49
N LEU A 134 -6.37 4.27 -13.59
CA LEU A 134 -5.35 4.52 -12.58
C LEU A 134 -4.97 6.00 -12.60
N ALA A 135 -5.05 6.67 -11.46
CA ALA A 135 -4.77 8.11 -11.34
C ALA A 135 -3.53 8.40 -10.49
N ALA A 136 -3.20 7.53 -9.54
CA ALA A 136 -1.92 7.52 -8.85
C ALA A 136 -1.66 6.12 -8.29
N GLY A 137 -0.41 5.77 -8.03
CA GLY A 137 -0.08 4.47 -7.46
C GLY A 137 1.29 4.43 -6.83
N SER A 138 1.40 3.68 -5.74
CA SER A 138 2.66 3.16 -5.19
C SER A 138 2.64 1.64 -5.34
N LEU A 139 3.42 1.12 -6.29
CA LEU A 139 3.43 -0.28 -6.71
C LEU A 139 4.87 -0.84 -6.66
N CYS A 140 5.20 -1.54 -5.57
CA CYS A 140 6.52 -2.10 -5.33
C CYS A 140 6.59 -3.60 -5.63
N PHE A 141 5.47 -4.33 -5.55
CA PHE A 141 5.43 -5.79 -5.66
C PHE A 141 4.39 -6.27 -6.71
N PRO A 142 4.47 -5.81 -7.98
CA PRO A 142 3.50 -6.18 -8.99
C PRO A 142 3.59 -7.67 -9.38
N SER A 143 2.44 -8.25 -9.72
CA SER A 143 2.35 -9.61 -10.27
C SER A 143 2.26 -9.59 -11.80
N SER A 144 3.42 -9.60 -12.46
CA SER A 144 3.56 -9.71 -13.94
C SER A 144 3.01 -8.52 -14.75
N TRP A 145 3.04 -7.31 -14.20
CA TRP A 145 2.72 -6.06 -14.92
C TRP A 145 3.59 -4.89 -14.43
N ALA A 146 3.69 -3.82 -15.23
CA ALA A 146 4.41 -2.61 -14.85
C ALA A 146 3.45 -1.42 -14.67
N LEU A 147 3.66 -0.64 -13.60
CA LEU A 147 2.83 0.52 -13.26
C LEU A 147 2.73 1.51 -14.43
N THR A 148 3.86 1.78 -15.07
CA THR A 148 4.00 2.71 -16.19
C THR A 148 3.34 2.25 -17.49
N GLU A 149 2.96 0.98 -17.61
CA GLU A 149 2.20 0.47 -18.78
C GLU A 149 0.68 0.63 -18.61
N LYS A 150 0.23 0.92 -17.39
CA LYS A 150 -1.19 1.07 -17.02
C LYS A 150 -1.57 2.50 -16.66
N PHE A 151 -0.58 3.39 -16.60
CA PHE A 151 -0.72 4.81 -16.32
C PHE A 151 -0.51 5.61 -17.60
#